data_AF-A0A9C8HYD7-F1
#
_entry.id   AF-A0A9C8HYD7-F1
#
_cell.length_a   1.000
_cell.length_b   1.000
_cell.length_c   1.000
_cell.angle_alpha   90.00
_cell.angle_beta   90.00
_cell.angle_gamma   90.00
#
_symmetry.space_group_name_H-M   'P 1'
#
loop_
_entity.id
_entity.type
_entity.pdbx_description
1 polymer ?
#
loop_
_entity_poly.entity_id
_entity_poly.type
_entity_poly.pdbx_seq_one_letter_code
_entity_poly.pdbx_strand_id
1 'polypeptide(L)'
;MKHFEKVLLESVYSKIFNKDHRAAVNILRELLDRKDLSDEFKEIVQFKIADILFQDKEYKKVLNELKHFIISYPASSLIKIANERLDFIQKQGNL
;
A
#
# COMPACT_ATOMS: atom_id res chain seq x y z
N MET A 1 5.39 -15.05 2.91
CA MET A 1 4.14 -15.07 2.08
C MET A 1 3.77 -16.45 1.52
N LYS A 2 2.50 -16.86 1.68
CA LYS A 2 1.91 -18.13 1.18
C LYS A 2 1.52 -18.06 -0.31
N HIS A 3 1.35 -19.20 -0.97
CA HIS A 3 0.94 -19.25 -2.39
C HIS A 3 -0.40 -18.53 -2.66
N PHE A 4 -1.39 -18.74 -1.77
CA PHE A 4 -2.69 -18.07 -1.87
C PHE A 4 -2.61 -16.54 -1.80
N GLU A 5 -1.83 -16.02 -0.85
CA GLU A 5 -1.58 -14.58 -0.68
C GLU A 5 -0.91 -13.97 -1.93
N LYS A 6 0.01 -14.72 -2.56
CA LYS A 6 0.64 -14.31 -3.81
C LYS A 6 -0.39 -14.15 -4.95
N VAL A 7 -1.29 -15.13 -5.09
CA VAL A 7 -2.36 -15.11 -6.11
C VAL A 7 -3.29 -13.90 -5.91
N LEU A 8 -3.60 -13.55 -4.66
CA LEU A 8 -4.39 -12.35 -4.36
C LEU A 8 -3.69 -11.07 -4.85
N LEU A 9 -2.38 -10.92 -4.62
CA LEU A 9 -1.62 -9.78 -5.14
C LEU A 9 -1.53 -9.76 -6.67
N GLU A 10 -1.33 -10.92 -7.30
CA GLU A 10 -1.32 -11.04 -8.78
C GLU A 10 -2.66 -10.56 -9.39
N SER A 11 -3.78 -10.87 -8.74
CA SER A 11 -5.10 -10.36 -9.16
C SER A 11 -5.20 -8.83 -9.09
N VAL A 12 -4.60 -8.21 -8.06
CA VAL A 12 -4.54 -6.76 -7.90
C VAL A 12 -3.65 -6.14 -8.99
N TYR A 13 -2.49 -6.73 -9.29
CA TYR A 13 -1.60 -6.25 -10.35
C TYR A 13 -2.25 -6.29 -11.73
N SER A 14 -3.08 -7.31 -12.01
CA SER A 14 -3.88 -7.35 -13.24
C SER A 14 -4.84 -6.14 -13.37
N LYS A 15 -5.39 -5.64 -12.26
CA LYS A 15 -6.25 -4.45 -12.26
C LYS A 15 -5.46 -3.16 -12.48
N ILE A 16 -4.28 -3.05 -11.85
CA ILE A 16 -3.36 -1.93 -12.06
C ILE A 16 -2.94 -1.83 -13.53
N PHE A 17 -2.66 -2.97 -14.18
CA PHE A 17 -2.34 -3.01 -15.61
C PHE A 17 -3.43 -2.38 -16.49
N ASN A 18 -4.69 -2.48 -16.09
CA ASN A 18 -5.83 -1.86 -16.77
C ASN A 18 -6.02 -0.36 -16.42
N LYS A 19 -5.05 0.26 -15.72
CA LYS A 19 -5.08 1.65 -15.23
C LYS A 19 -6.22 1.96 -14.25
N ASP A 20 -6.86 0.95 -13.67
CA ASP A 20 -7.90 1.15 -12.67
C ASP A 20 -7.30 1.12 -11.25
N HIS A 21 -6.57 2.19 -10.92
CA HIS A 21 -5.94 2.36 -9.60
C HIS A 21 -7.00 2.37 -8.47
N ARG A 22 -8.21 2.86 -8.74
CA ARG A 22 -9.30 2.90 -7.75
C ARG A 22 -9.82 1.51 -7.43
N ALA A 23 -10.10 0.68 -8.44
CA ALA A 23 -10.51 -0.70 -8.20
C ALA A 23 -9.43 -1.51 -7.49
N ALA A 24 -8.15 -1.30 -7.85
CA ALA A 24 -7.04 -1.97 -7.18
C ALA A 24 -6.97 -1.62 -5.68
N VAL A 25 -7.11 -0.34 -5.32
CA VAL A 25 -7.15 0.10 -3.92
C VAL A 25 -8.35 -0.48 -3.17
N ASN A 26 -9.53 -0.56 -3.78
CA ASN A 26 -10.71 -1.15 -3.13
C ASN A 26 -10.51 -2.63 -2.80
N ILE A 27 -9.99 -3.42 -3.76
CA ILE A 27 -9.69 -4.84 -3.53
C ILE A 27 -8.66 -4.99 -2.40
N LEU A 28 -7.60 -4.18 -2.39
CA LEU A 28 -6.61 -4.22 -1.31
C LEU A 28 -7.21 -3.90 0.06
N ARG A 29 -8.16 -2.96 0.14
CA ARG A 29 -8.87 -2.66 1.40
C ARG A 29 -9.71 -3.85 1.86
N GLU A 30 -10.43 -4.51 0.96
CA GLU A 30 -11.16 -5.75 1.29
C GLU A 30 -10.22 -6.85 1.79
N LEU A 31 -8.98 -6.93 1.28
CA LEU A 31 -8.00 -7.89 1.79
C LEU A 31 -7.58 -7.59 3.23
N LEU A 32 -7.47 -6.33 3.65
CA LEU A 32 -7.09 -5.99 5.03
C LEU A 32 -8.11 -6.49 6.07
N ASP A 33 -9.38 -6.51 5.69
CA ASP A 33 -10.50 -6.96 6.54
C ASP A 33 -10.56 -8.49 6.71
N ARG A 34 -9.83 -9.24 5.88
CA ARG A 34 -9.83 -10.70 5.94
C ARG A 34 -9.08 -11.23 7.15
N LYS A 35 -9.70 -12.16 7.90
CA LYS A 35 -9.12 -12.77 9.10
C LYS A 35 -8.16 -13.92 8.81
N ASP A 36 -8.23 -14.51 7.62
CA ASP A 36 -7.43 -15.67 7.22
C ASP A 36 -6.05 -15.31 6.66
N LEU A 37 -5.75 -14.02 6.53
CA LEU A 37 -4.48 -13.50 6.02
C LEU A 37 -3.50 -13.21 7.16
N SER A 38 -2.22 -13.45 6.91
CA SER A 38 -1.15 -13.18 7.87
C SER A 38 -0.90 -11.69 8.06
N ASP A 39 -0.41 -11.30 9.24
CA ASP A 39 -0.03 -9.90 9.51
C ASP A 39 1.10 -9.44 8.58
N GLU A 40 2.06 -10.32 8.26
CA GLU A 40 3.10 -10.09 7.23
C GLU A 40 2.49 -9.74 5.86
N PHE A 41 1.39 -10.40 5.49
CA PHE A 41 0.70 -10.08 4.25
C PHE A 41 -0.07 -8.76 4.35
N LYS A 42 -0.72 -8.50 5.48
CA LYS A 42 -1.49 -7.27 5.70
C LYS A 42 -0.61 -6.02 5.69
N GLU A 43 0.62 -6.10 6.21
CA GLU A 43 1.57 -4.99 6.08
C GLU A 43 1.93 -4.72 4.61
N ILE A 44 2.16 -5.77 3.81
CA ILE A 44 2.42 -5.64 2.37
C ILE A 44 1.22 -5.00 1.67
N VAL A 45 -0.01 -5.47 1.95
CA VAL A 45 -1.24 -4.93 1.37
C VAL A 45 -1.42 -3.45 1.73
N GLN A 46 -1.24 -3.08 2.99
CA GLN A 46 -1.36 -1.69 3.44
C GLN A 46 -0.32 -0.79 2.72
N PHE A 47 0.93 -1.25 2.63
CA PHE A 47 1.96 -0.52 1.90
C PHE A 47 1.62 -0.38 0.40
N LYS A 48 1.03 -1.42 -0.21
CA LYS A 48 0.65 -1.39 -1.63
C LYS A 48 -0.45 -0.39 -1.94
N ILE A 49 -1.39 -0.16 -1.03
CA ILE A 49 -2.38 0.93 -1.17
C ILE A 49 -1.66 2.28 -1.31
N ALA A 50 -0.70 2.56 -0.43
CA ALA A 50 0.09 3.79 -0.50
C ALA A 50 0.94 3.86 -1.79
N ASP A 51 1.50 2.74 -2.24
CA ASP A 51 2.30 2.63 -3.46
C ASP A 51 1.51 2.97 -4.73
N ILE A 52 0.29 2.45 -4.84
CA ILE A 52 -0.60 2.72 -5.98
C ILE A 52 -1.00 4.20 -6.00
N LEU A 53 -1.37 4.76 -4.85
CA LEU A 53 -1.71 6.18 -4.74
C LEU A 53 -0.51 7.09 -5.05
N PHE A 54 0.71 6.63 -4.74
CA PHE A 54 1.94 7.35 -5.06
C PHE A 54 2.18 7.40 -6.56
N GLN A 55 1.94 6.29 -7.27
CA GLN A 55 2.00 6.21 -8.73
C GLN A 55 0.94 7.10 -9.39
N ASP A 56 -0.25 7.22 -8.76
CA ASP A 56 -1.35 8.08 -9.21
C ASP A 56 -1.15 9.57 -8.86
N LYS A 57 -0.01 9.94 -8.23
CA LYS A 57 0.32 11.29 -7.75
C LYS A 57 -0.69 11.88 -6.76
N GLU A 58 -1.46 11.03 -6.11
CA GLU A 58 -2.47 11.40 -5.11
C GLU A 58 -1.83 11.65 -3.73
N TYR A 59 -0.83 12.55 -3.68
CA TYR A 59 0.10 12.67 -2.56
C TYR A 59 -0.56 12.93 -1.21
N LYS A 60 -1.69 13.66 -1.15
CA LYS A 60 -2.46 13.84 0.10
C LYS A 60 -2.95 12.51 0.66
N LYS A 61 -3.46 11.62 -0.20
CA LYS A 61 -3.91 10.28 0.20
C LYS A 61 -2.72 9.41 0.58
N VAL A 62 -1.62 9.49 -0.16
CA VAL A 62 -0.39 8.76 0.15
C VAL A 62 0.14 9.10 1.53
N LEU A 63 0.19 10.38 1.90
CA LEU A 63 0.64 10.81 3.23
C LEU A 63 -0.17 10.14 4.35
N ASN A 64 -1.49 10.06 4.20
CA ASN A 64 -2.35 9.43 5.20
C ASN A 64 -2.08 7.93 5.30
N GLU A 65 -1.99 7.24 4.16
CA GLU A 65 -1.77 5.79 4.12
C GLU A 65 -0.35 5.40 4.60
N LEU A 66 0.68 6.19 4.27
CA LEU A 66 2.05 5.97 4.78
C LEU A 66 2.15 6.22 6.28
N LYS A 67 1.52 7.28 6.81
CA LYS A 67 1.47 7.52 8.26
C LYS A 67 0.77 6.38 8.98
N HIS A 68 -0.37 5.92 8.46
CA HIS A 68 -1.08 4.78 9.03
C HIS A 68 -0.24 3.51 9.00
N PHE A 69 0.46 3.25 7.89
CA PHE A 69 1.37 2.13 7.73
C PHE A 69 2.51 2.15 8.76
N ILE A 70 3.18 3.29 8.93
CA ILE A 70 4.31 3.45 9.87
C ILE A 70 3.86 3.22 11.32
N ILE A 71 2.67 3.72 11.69
CA ILE A 71 2.11 3.53 13.03
C ILE A 71 1.69 2.08 13.27
N SER A 72 1.10 1.42 12.27
CA SER A 72 0.50 0.10 12.42
C SER A 72 1.52 -1.03 12.27
N TYR A 73 2.58 -0.83 11.48
CA TYR A 73 3.58 -1.84 11.15
C TYR A 73 5.02 -1.32 11.34
N PRO A 74 5.39 -0.81 12.55
CA PRO A 74 6.66 -0.13 12.78
C PRO A 74 7.90 -1.04 12.61
N ALA A 75 7.73 -2.37 12.63
CA ALA A 75 8.80 -3.35 12.43
C ALA A 75 8.86 -3.88 10.99
N SER A 76 8.00 -3.41 10.07
CA SER A 76 7.99 -3.90 8.70
C SER A 76 9.29 -3.57 7.98
N SER A 77 9.75 -4.51 7.16
CA SER A 77 10.89 -4.31 6.25
C SER A 77 10.67 -3.16 5.25
N LEU A 78 9.41 -2.75 5.03
CA LEU A 78 9.02 -1.68 4.12
C LEU A 78 9.07 -0.28 4.75
N ILE A 79 9.34 -0.15 6.05
CA ILE A 79 9.39 1.15 6.76
C ILE A 79 10.41 2.10 6.15
N LYS A 80 11.58 1.60 5.76
CA LYS A 80 12.61 2.42 5.11
C LYS A 80 12.06 3.08 3.83
N ILE A 81 11.39 2.29 2.98
CA ILE A 81 10.83 2.76 1.71
C ILE A 81 9.63 3.70 1.98
N ALA A 82 8.81 3.41 2.99
CA ALA A 82 7.71 4.27 3.40
C ALA A 82 8.22 5.66 3.82
N ASN A 83 9.27 5.72 4.62
CA ASN A 83 9.89 6.98 5.05
C ASN A 83 10.52 7.74 3.87
N GLU A 84 11.24 7.07 2.97
CA GLU A 84 11.81 7.69 1.77
C GLU A 84 10.73 8.38 0.91
N ARG A 85 9.56 7.74 0.76
CA ARG A 85 8.43 8.30 0.01
C ARG A 85 7.73 9.43 0.76
N LEU A 86 7.62 9.33 2.09
CA LEU A 86 7.07 10.38 2.93
C LEU A 86 7.93 11.65 2.80
N ASP A 87 9.25 11.51 2.93
CA ASP A 87 10.22 12.58 2.75
C ASP A 87 10.15 13.19 1.34
N PHE A 88 10.03 12.33 0.32
CA PHE A 88 9.87 12.79 -1.07
C PHE A 88 8.63 13.68 -1.23
N ILE A 89 7.48 13.24 -0.71
CA ILE A 89 6.23 14.00 -0.82
C ILE A 89 6.33 15.32 -0.08
N GLN A 90 6.88 15.32 1.13
CA GLN A 90 7.05 16.54 1.94
C GLN A 90 7.97 17.54 1.24
N LYS A 91 9.08 17.07 0.66
CA LYS A 91 10.02 17.92 -0.10
C LYS A 91 9.44 18.46 -1.39
N GLN A 92 8.61 17.71 -2.11
CA GLN A 92 7.92 18.21 -3.31
C GLN A 92 6.81 19.21 -3.00
N GLY A 93 6.29 19.21 -1.78
CA GLY A 93 5.07 19.94 -1.43
C GLY A 93 5.23 21.41 -1.03
N ASN A 94 6.40 21.89 -0.57
CA ASN A 94 6.49 23.16 0.19
C ASN A 94 5.26 23.38 1.10
N LEU A 95 4.99 22.36 1.93
CA LEU A 95 4.20 22.44 3.16
C LEU A 95 5.17 22.44 4.33
#